data_AF-A0A7G8Q1Q9-F1
#
_entry.id   AF-A0A7G8Q1Q9-F1
#
_cell.length_a   1.000
_cell.length_b   1.000
_cell.length_c   1.000
_cell.angle_alpha   90.00
_cell.angle_beta   90.00
_cell.angle_gamma   90.00
#
_symmetry.space_group_name_H-M   'P 1'
#
loop_
_entity.id
_entity.type
_entity.pdbx_description
1 polymer ?
#
loop_
_entity_poly.entity_id
_entity_poly.type
_entity_poly.pdbx_seq_one_letter_code
_entity_poly.pdbx_strand_id
1 'polypeptide(L)'
;MELSRYFQAYVTRLQALQVDGIAMGSNTLCAVARDHGWPASAVPIIDMIAPTARAVAATGKTNIGVLATSATVRSGVYGAAVRRAVPGARVHEVAASELVDYVEKGIVDGVAITETLRKARSGFPAPIDLLVLGCTHFPWLQRAIEDQFGPGVELLDPAHAVAHEVALRRKVPHRDEANEAGVTRFLTTGDARAFEQNLTLLMGPLREGDEVVQVAPVNL
;
A
#
# COMPACT_ATOMS: atom_id res chain seq x y z
N MET A 1 -2.61 -8.77 -18.77
CA MET A 1 -2.52 -7.96 -20.00
C MET A 1 -3.25 -6.63 -19.86
N GLU A 2 -4.55 -6.59 -19.51
CA GLU A 2 -5.28 -5.31 -19.38
C GLU A 2 -4.78 -4.39 -18.25
N LEU A 3 -4.54 -4.91 -17.04
CA LEU A 3 -4.05 -4.10 -15.91
C LEU A 3 -2.72 -3.39 -16.20
N SER A 4 -1.82 -4.02 -16.97
CA SER A 4 -0.55 -3.41 -17.38
C SER A 4 -0.78 -2.25 -18.37
N ARG A 5 -1.76 -2.36 -19.27
CA ARG A 5 -2.15 -1.26 -20.18
C ARG A 5 -2.75 -0.08 -19.41
N TYR A 6 -3.66 -0.35 -18.47
CA TYR A 6 -4.17 0.68 -17.57
C TYR A 6 -3.04 1.36 -16.81
N PHE A 7 -2.08 0.60 -16.30
CA PHE A 7 -0.93 1.14 -15.58
C PHE A 7 -0.12 2.10 -16.46
N GLN A 8 0.25 1.69 -17.68
CA GLN A 8 1.00 2.54 -18.61
C GLN A 8 0.25 3.85 -18.92
N ALA A 9 -1.06 3.78 -19.11
CA ALA A 9 -1.87 4.95 -19.41
C ALA A 9 -1.95 5.93 -18.22
N TYR A 10 -2.08 5.42 -16.99
CA TYR A 10 -2.05 6.28 -15.80
C TYR A 10 -0.69 6.90 -15.54
N VAL A 11 0.41 6.17 -15.75
CA VAL A 11 1.77 6.73 -15.69
C VAL A 11 1.93 7.87 -16.70
N THR A 12 1.50 7.65 -17.94
CA THR A 12 1.55 8.68 -19.00
C THR A 12 0.76 9.93 -18.62
N ARG A 13 -0.45 9.76 -18.05
CA ARG A 13 -1.27 10.88 -17.57
C ARG A 13 -0.60 11.66 -16.45
N LEU A 14 -0.01 10.98 -15.46
CA LEU A 14 0.70 11.64 -14.37
C LEU A 14 1.92 12.43 -14.89
N GLN A 15 2.67 11.87 -15.85
CA GLN A 15 3.79 12.59 -16.47
C GLN A 15 3.35 13.85 -17.23
N ALA A 16 2.17 13.83 -17.87
CA ALA A 16 1.62 15.01 -18.54
C ALA A 16 1.29 16.17 -17.56
N LEU A 17 1.12 15.86 -16.27
CA LEU A 17 0.99 16.87 -15.20
C LEU A 17 2.35 17.40 -14.71
N GLN A 18 3.45 17.03 -15.39
CA GLN A 18 4.81 17.46 -15.06
C GLN A 18 5.23 17.10 -13.63
N VAL A 19 4.76 15.94 -13.14
CA VAL A 19 5.21 15.43 -11.83
C VAL A 19 6.70 15.11 -11.87
N ASP A 20 7.33 15.26 -10.71
CA ASP A 20 8.74 15.00 -10.52
C ASP A 20 9.11 13.52 -10.26
N GLY A 21 8.10 12.71 -9.94
CA GLY A 21 8.25 11.32 -9.54
C GLY A 21 6.88 10.69 -9.29
N ILE A 22 6.82 9.37 -9.33
CA ILE A 22 5.58 8.61 -9.18
C ILE A 22 5.79 7.60 -8.06
N ALA A 23 5.04 7.73 -6.98
CA ALA A 23 4.97 6.73 -5.92
C ALA A 23 3.74 5.84 -6.13
N MET A 24 3.94 4.52 -6.07
CA MET A 24 2.88 3.55 -6.26
C MET A 24 2.04 3.42 -5.00
N GLY A 25 0.72 3.55 -5.14
CA GLY A 25 -0.27 3.33 -4.07
C GLY A 25 -1.02 2.01 -4.17
N SER A 26 -0.51 1.01 -4.90
CA SER A 26 -1.17 -0.30 -5.02
C SER A 26 -0.18 -1.45 -5.04
N ASN A 27 -0.26 -2.30 -4.02
CA ASN A 27 0.52 -3.53 -3.90
C ASN A 27 0.23 -4.50 -5.05
N THR A 28 -1.05 -4.65 -5.41
CA THR A 28 -1.50 -5.48 -6.53
C THR A 28 -0.91 -4.99 -7.85
N LEU A 29 -0.86 -3.67 -8.06
CA LEU A 29 -0.28 -3.12 -9.29
C LEU A 29 1.24 -3.32 -9.35
N CYS A 30 1.94 -3.25 -8.23
CA CYS A 30 3.35 -3.61 -8.14
C CYS A 30 3.60 -5.09 -8.46
N ALA A 31 2.72 -5.99 -7.99
CA ALA A 31 2.76 -7.41 -8.34
C ALA A 31 2.60 -7.63 -9.85
N VAL A 32 1.62 -6.97 -10.48
CA VAL A 32 1.41 -7.00 -11.94
C VAL A 32 2.64 -6.47 -12.69
N ALA A 33 3.22 -5.36 -12.22
CA ALA A 33 4.39 -4.73 -12.85
C ALA A 33 5.64 -5.62 -12.77
N ARG A 34 5.80 -6.40 -11.70
CA ARG A 34 6.90 -7.38 -11.62
C ARG A 34 6.81 -8.41 -12.75
N ASP A 35 5.62 -8.93 -13.02
CA ASP A 35 5.44 -10.04 -13.97
C ASP A 35 5.34 -9.57 -15.43
N HIS A 36 4.90 -8.34 -15.66
CA HIS A 36 4.65 -7.80 -17.01
C HIS A 36 5.55 -6.63 -17.40
N GLY A 37 6.45 -6.21 -16.52
CA GLY A 37 7.32 -5.06 -16.73
C GLY A 37 6.72 -3.76 -16.19
N TRP A 38 7.63 -2.86 -15.80
CA TRP A 38 7.29 -1.51 -15.38
C TRP A 38 6.99 -0.63 -16.60
N PRO A 39 6.01 0.29 -16.50
CA PRO A 39 5.77 1.31 -17.51
C PRO A 39 7.03 2.11 -17.83
N ALA A 40 7.17 2.49 -19.10
CA ALA A 40 8.16 3.48 -19.48
C ALA A 40 7.79 4.82 -18.81
N SER A 41 8.75 5.45 -18.14
CA SER A 41 8.58 6.73 -17.46
C SER A 41 9.86 7.57 -17.54
N ALA A 42 9.69 8.87 -17.76
CA ALA A 42 10.78 9.85 -17.78
C ALA A 42 11.19 10.27 -16.35
N VAL A 43 10.36 9.96 -15.35
CA VAL A 43 10.58 10.29 -13.94
C VAL A 43 10.63 9.01 -13.11
N PRO A 44 11.32 9.01 -11.94
CA PRO A 44 11.44 7.81 -11.13
C PRO A 44 10.09 7.28 -10.67
N ILE A 45 9.87 5.98 -10.86
CA ILE A 45 8.78 5.24 -10.24
C ILE A 45 9.30 4.58 -8.96
N ILE A 46 8.59 4.74 -7.86
CA ILE A 46 8.87 4.15 -6.56
C ILE A 46 7.77 3.15 -6.26
N ASP A 47 8.13 1.86 -6.23
CA ASP A 47 7.19 0.78 -5.92
C ASP A 47 6.92 0.65 -4.42
N MET A 48 5.92 -0.17 -4.06
CA MET A 48 5.59 -0.47 -2.66
C MET A 48 6.45 -1.58 -2.06
N ILE A 49 7.12 -2.39 -2.88
CA ILE A 49 7.65 -3.68 -2.45
C ILE A 49 9.11 -3.56 -2.03
N ALA A 50 9.95 -2.92 -2.83
CA ALA A 50 11.38 -2.79 -2.56
C ALA A 50 11.67 -1.89 -1.34
N PRO A 51 11.02 -0.73 -1.15
CA PRO A 51 11.17 0.04 0.09
C PRO A 51 10.72 -0.76 1.31
N THR A 52 9.59 -1.48 1.19
CA THR A 52 9.08 -2.32 2.28
C THR A 52 10.04 -3.45 2.62
N ALA A 53 10.63 -4.14 1.64
CA ALA A 53 11.61 -5.19 1.90
C ALA A 53 12.87 -4.65 2.61
N ARG A 54 13.30 -3.42 2.31
CA ARG A 54 14.39 -2.76 3.05
C ARG A 54 13.96 -2.41 4.47
N ALA A 55 12.74 -1.91 4.67
CA ALA A 55 12.19 -1.65 5.99
C ALA A 55 12.10 -2.93 6.83
N VAL A 56 11.63 -4.05 6.24
CA VAL A 56 11.65 -5.37 6.88
C VAL A 56 13.07 -5.75 7.29
N ALA A 57 14.06 -5.59 6.41
CA ALA A 57 15.45 -5.90 6.73
C ALA A 57 16.01 -5.06 7.90
N ALA A 58 15.60 -3.78 8.00
CA ALA A 58 16.01 -2.90 9.08
C ALA A 58 15.47 -3.33 10.46
N THR A 59 14.38 -4.11 10.52
CA THR A 59 13.83 -4.60 11.79
C THR A 59 14.66 -5.74 12.41
N GLY A 60 15.50 -6.41 11.63
CA GLY A 60 16.24 -7.61 12.06
C GLY A 60 15.37 -8.86 12.30
N LYS A 61 14.07 -8.80 12.02
CA LYS A 61 13.14 -9.91 12.17
C LYS A 61 13.30 -10.94 11.05
N THR A 62 12.95 -12.20 11.33
CA THR A 62 13.14 -13.30 10.38
C THR A 62 11.89 -14.16 10.17
N ASN A 63 10.82 -13.97 10.94
CA ASN A 63 9.57 -14.73 10.83
C ASN A 63 8.45 -13.82 10.36
N ILE A 64 8.42 -13.59 9.06
CA ILE A 64 7.66 -12.53 8.43
C ILE A 64 6.32 -13.07 7.94
N GLY A 65 5.24 -12.50 8.45
CA GLY A 65 3.91 -12.61 7.87
C GLY A 65 3.68 -11.51 6.85
N VAL A 66 2.94 -11.81 5.79
CA VAL A 66 2.41 -10.82 4.85
C VAL A 66 0.91 -11.04 4.76
N LEU A 67 0.12 -10.06 5.19
CA LEU A 67 -1.33 -10.05 5.01
C LEU A 67 -1.65 -9.19 3.79
N ALA A 68 -2.24 -9.76 2.74
CA ALA A 68 -2.47 -9.02 1.49
C ALA A 68 -3.73 -9.48 0.73
N THR A 69 -4.00 -8.89 -0.43
CA THR A 69 -5.04 -9.38 -1.35
C THR A 69 -4.62 -10.71 -1.97
N SER A 70 -5.58 -11.52 -2.43
CA SER A 70 -5.26 -12.78 -3.09
C SER A 70 -4.37 -12.59 -4.33
N ALA A 71 -4.49 -11.47 -5.04
CA ALA A 71 -3.65 -11.17 -6.20
C ALA A 71 -2.19 -10.93 -5.78
N THR A 72 -1.96 -10.12 -4.75
CA THR A 72 -0.62 -9.89 -4.19
C THR A 72 0.00 -11.19 -3.68
N VAL A 73 -0.74 -11.98 -2.89
CA VAL A 73 -0.25 -13.27 -2.35
C VAL A 73 0.10 -14.26 -3.45
N ARG A 74 -0.77 -14.42 -4.47
CA ARG A 74 -0.51 -15.34 -5.60
C ARG A 74 0.74 -14.94 -6.39
N SER A 75 1.06 -13.65 -6.45
CA SER A 75 2.28 -13.21 -7.11
C SER A 75 3.54 -13.63 -6.32
N GLY A 76 3.48 -13.69 -4.98
CA GLY A 76 4.67 -13.91 -4.15
C GLY A 76 5.69 -12.76 -4.24
N VAL A 77 5.24 -11.54 -4.61
CA VAL A 77 6.11 -10.37 -4.79
C VAL A 77 6.82 -10.00 -3.49
N TYR A 78 6.12 -10.06 -2.36
CA TYR A 78 6.68 -9.79 -1.05
C TYR A 78 7.65 -10.89 -0.62
N GLY A 79 7.27 -12.16 -0.71
CA GLY A 79 8.14 -13.28 -0.36
C GLY A 79 9.46 -13.27 -1.13
N ALA A 80 9.43 -12.96 -2.43
CA ALA A 80 10.65 -12.83 -3.23
C ALA A 80 11.53 -11.66 -2.77
N ALA A 81 10.94 -10.48 -2.58
CA ALA A 81 11.69 -9.27 -2.22
C ALA A 81 12.26 -9.36 -0.79
N VAL A 82 11.47 -9.83 0.17
CA VAL A 82 11.88 -9.97 1.57
C VAL A 82 12.99 -11.01 1.72
N ARG A 83 12.89 -12.19 1.10
CA ARG A 83 13.96 -13.20 1.18
C ARG A 83 15.26 -12.73 0.54
N ARG A 84 15.20 -11.85 -0.45
CA ARG A 84 16.39 -11.22 -1.04
C ARG A 84 17.02 -10.19 -0.10
N ALA A 85 16.20 -9.41 0.61
CA ALA A 85 16.66 -8.39 1.55
C ALA A 85 17.13 -8.99 2.89
N VAL A 86 16.53 -10.10 3.31
CA VAL A 86 16.80 -10.80 4.58
C VAL A 86 17.09 -12.27 4.28
N PRO A 87 18.35 -12.63 3.99
CA PRO A 87 18.75 -14.01 3.76
C PRO A 87 18.35 -14.91 4.94
N GLY A 88 17.63 -16.00 4.66
CA GLY A 88 17.15 -16.94 5.68
C GLY A 88 15.81 -16.60 6.33
N ALA A 89 15.16 -15.49 5.95
CA ALA A 89 13.81 -15.17 6.44
C ALA A 89 12.78 -16.24 6.04
N ARG A 90 11.96 -16.64 7.01
CA ARG A 90 10.74 -17.44 6.81
C ARG A 90 9.61 -16.47 6.51
N VAL A 91 9.15 -16.47 5.25
CA VAL A 91 8.08 -15.58 4.79
C VAL A 91 6.84 -16.40 4.47
N HIS A 92 5.74 -16.07 5.15
CA HIS A 92 4.42 -16.65 4.96
C HIS A 92 3.44 -15.58 4.49
N GLU A 93 2.71 -15.86 3.43
CA GLU A 93 1.77 -14.90 2.82
C GLU A 93 0.35 -15.45 2.94
N VAL A 94 -0.56 -14.66 3.52
CA VAL A 94 -1.98 -15.04 3.68
C VAL A 94 -2.86 -13.97 3.06
N ALA A 95 -3.84 -14.44 2.29
CA ALA A 95 -4.81 -13.58 1.64
C ALA A 95 -5.98 -13.27 2.57
N ALA A 96 -6.39 -12.01 2.61
CA ALA A 96 -7.59 -11.54 3.33
C ALA A 96 -8.30 -10.45 2.51
N SER A 97 -8.67 -10.79 1.27
CA SER A 97 -9.26 -9.84 0.32
C SER A 97 -10.59 -9.27 0.79
N GLU A 98 -11.35 -10.02 1.59
CA GLU A 98 -12.65 -9.64 2.15
C GLU A 98 -12.55 -8.41 3.06
N LEU A 99 -11.37 -8.13 3.63
CA LEU A 99 -11.13 -6.95 4.45
C LEU A 99 -11.19 -5.64 3.65
N VAL A 100 -10.93 -5.68 2.34
CA VAL A 100 -10.99 -4.50 1.48
C VAL A 100 -12.42 -3.97 1.41
N ASP A 101 -13.39 -4.85 1.18
CA ASP A 101 -14.80 -4.47 1.05
C ASP A 101 -15.36 -3.84 2.32
N TYR A 102 -14.86 -4.22 3.50
CA TYR A 102 -15.26 -3.60 4.76
C TYR A 102 -14.73 -2.17 4.86
N VAL A 103 -13.43 -1.98 4.58
CA VAL A 103 -12.79 -0.65 4.66
C VAL A 103 -13.39 0.30 3.62
N GLU A 104 -13.66 -0.16 2.40
CA GLU A 104 -14.31 0.66 1.36
C GLU A 104 -15.74 1.09 1.74
N LYS A 105 -16.40 0.36 2.65
CA LYS A 105 -17.71 0.72 3.23
C LYS A 105 -17.58 1.55 4.51
N GLY A 106 -16.37 1.91 4.92
CA GLY A 106 -16.12 2.63 6.17
C GLY A 106 -16.22 1.78 7.43
N ILE A 107 -16.25 0.46 7.29
CA ILE A 107 -16.33 -0.48 8.41
C ILE A 107 -14.89 -0.88 8.78
N VAL A 108 -14.45 -0.47 9.97
CA VAL A 108 -13.07 -0.69 10.45
C VAL A 108 -12.98 -1.60 11.67
N ASP A 109 -14.12 -1.98 12.25
CA ASP A 109 -14.21 -2.92 13.36
C ASP A 109 -15.48 -3.78 13.29
N GLY A 110 -15.61 -4.71 14.25
CA GLY A 110 -16.79 -5.56 14.41
C GLY A 110 -16.55 -7.04 14.06
N VAL A 111 -17.56 -7.86 14.37
CA VAL A 111 -17.48 -9.33 14.37
C VAL A 111 -17.03 -9.89 13.02
N ALA A 112 -17.49 -9.33 11.91
CA ALA A 112 -17.13 -9.80 10.57
C ALA A 112 -15.63 -9.63 10.27
N ILE A 113 -15.05 -8.50 10.67
CA ILE A 113 -13.61 -8.22 10.55
C ILE A 113 -12.83 -9.15 11.49
N THR A 114 -13.26 -9.27 12.75
CA THR A 114 -12.64 -10.18 13.73
C THR A 114 -12.58 -11.61 13.23
N GLU A 115 -13.68 -12.16 12.69
CA GLU A 115 -13.71 -13.53 12.16
C GLU A 115 -12.84 -13.68 10.90
N THR A 116 -12.81 -12.68 10.03
CA THR A 116 -11.94 -12.67 8.84
C THR A 116 -10.46 -12.67 9.25
N LEU A 117 -10.10 -11.84 10.22
CA LEU A 117 -8.74 -11.78 10.77
C LEU A 117 -8.36 -13.06 11.52
N ARG A 118 -9.29 -13.66 12.28
CA ARG A 118 -9.08 -14.94 12.96
C ARG A 118 -8.78 -16.07 11.96
N LYS A 119 -9.53 -16.12 10.85
CA LYS A 119 -9.27 -17.06 9.74
C LYS A 119 -7.94 -16.78 9.05
N ALA A 120 -7.59 -15.51 8.82
CA ALA A 120 -6.29 -15.17 8.25
C ALA A 120 -5.15 -15.56 9.21
N ARG A 121 -5.31 -15.30 10.50
CA ARG A 121 -4.32 -15.62 11.55
C ARG A 121 -4.02 -17.11 11.62
N SER A 122 -5.00 -17.98 11.40
CA SER A 122 -4.80 -19.45 11.39
C SER A 122 -4.07 -19.96 10.15
N GLY A 123 -4.00 -19.18 9.07
CA GLY A 123 -3.21 -19.49 7.88
C GLY A 123 -1.71 -19.30 8.07
N PHE A 124 -1.30 -18.64 9.15
CA PHE A 124 0.10 -18.39 9.47
C PHE A 124 0.66 -19.46 10.43
N PRO A 125 1.82 -20.07 10.12
CA PRO A 125 2.50 -20.91 11.09
C PRO A 125 3.06 -20.07 12.25
N ALA A 126 3.15 -20.66 13.43
CA ALA A 126 3.75 -20.01 14.59
C ALA A 126 5.27 -20.29 14.66
N PRO A 127 6.10 -19.33 15.14
CA PRO A 127 5.77 -17.93 15.46
C PRO A 127 5.99 -16.98 14.27
N ILE A 128 5.24 -15.86 14.26
CA ILE A 128 5.50 -14.67 13.43
C ILE A 128 5.93 -13.55 14.38
N ASP A 129 6.92 -12.75 13.98
CA ASP A 129 7.46 -11.64 14.77
C ASP A 129 7.32 -10.27 14.07
N LEU A 130 6.95 -10.26 12.78
CA LEU A 130 6.62 -9.07 11.98
C LEU A 130 5.49 -9.40 11.00
N LEU A 131 4.47 -8.55 10.88
CA LEU A 131 3.40 -8.65 9.90
C LEU A 131 3.40 -7.43 8.97
N VAL A 132 3.69 -7.67 7.69
CA VAL A 132 3.58 -6.66 6.64
C VAL A 132 2.12 -6.50 6.22
N LEU A 133 1.61 -5.27 6.27
CA LEU A 133 0.27 -4.89 5.81
C LEU A 133 0.29 -4.69 4.28
N GLY A 134 0.36 -5.78 3.52
CA GLY A 134 0.49 -5.81 2.06
C GLY A 134 -0.74 -5.37 1.25
N CYS A 135 -1.62 -4.56 1.85
CA CYS A 135 -2.76 -3.90 1.21
C CYS A 135 -2.92 -2.49 1.79
N THR A 136 -3.17 -1.49 0.94
CA THR A 136 -3.35 -0.09 1.36
C THR A 136 -4.56 0.14 2.26
N HIS A 137 -5.48 -0.81 2.33
CA HIS A 137 -6.66 -0.74 3.20
C HIS A 137 -6.39 -1.21 4.63
N PHE A 138 -5.39 -2.06 4.84
CA PHE A 138 -5.21 -2.75 6.12
C PHE A 138 -4.68 -1.86 7.28
N PRO A 139 -3.98 -0.73 7.04
CA PRO A 139 -3.67 0.22 8.11
C PRO A 139 -4.91 0.75 8.83
N TRP A 140 -6.05 0.89 8.14
CA TRP A 140 -7.32 1.29 8.76
C TRP A 140 -7.89 0.26 9.73
N LEU A 141 -7.39 -0.98 9.67
CA LEU A 141 -7.76 -2.09 10.54
C LEU A 141 -6.70 -2.37 11.60
N GLN A 142 -5.72 -1.48 11.78
CA GLN A 142 -4.55 -1.71 12.63
C GLN A 142 -4.92 -2.24 14.01
N ARG A 143 -5.85 -1.59 14.71
CA ARG A 143 -6.29 -2.03 16.04
C ARG A 143 -6.86 -3.45 16.03
N ALA A 144 -7.74 -3.77 15.09
CA ALA A 144 -8.33 -5.11 14.99
C ALA A 144 -7.28 -6.18 14.64
N ILE A 145 -6.28 -5.82 13.84
CA ILE A 145 -5.14 -6.68 13.51
C ILE A 145 -4.27 -6.91 14.75
N GLU A 146 -3.92 -5.85 15.49
CA GLU A 146 -3.14 -5.94 16.73
C GLU A 146 -3.83 -6.83 17.77
N ASP A 147 -5.15 -6.64 17.97
CA ASP A 147 -5.95 -7.47 18.89
C ASP A 147 -5.90 -8.96 18.51
N GLN A 148 -5.89 -9.28 17.21
CA GLN A 148 -5.91 -10.66 16.72
C GLN A 148 -4.53 -11.32 16.68
N PHE A 149 -3.46 -10.56 16.42
CA PHE A 149 -2.09 -11.09 16.30
C PHE A 149 -1.31 -11.03 17.61
N GLY A 150 -1.69 -10.11 18.50
CA GLY A 150 -1.12 -9.94 19.83
C GLY A 150 0.15 -9.08 19.84
N PRO A 151 0.60 -8.64 21.04
CA PRO A 151 1.68 -7.66 21.21
C PRO A 151 3.07 -8.15 20.81
N GLY A 152 3.24 -9.46 20.55
CA GLY A 152 4.51 -10.03 20.09
C GLY A 152 4.75 -9.89 18.59
N VAL A 153 3.77 -9.38 17.84
CA VAL A 153 3.85 -9.20 16.38
C VAL A 153 3.92 -7.71 16.08
N GLU A 154 5.05 -7.29 15.53
CA GLU A 154 5.23 -5.92 15.07
C GLU A 154 4.51 -5.73 13.73
N LEU A 155 3.80 -4.62 13.54
CA LEU A 155 3.13 -4.31 12.27
C LEU A 155 4.01 -3.38 11.42
N LEU A 156 4.07 -3.65 10.13
CA LEU A 156 4.78 -2.81 9.17
C LEU A 156 3.84 -2.37 8.05
N ASP A 157 3.57 -1.07 8.00
CA ASP A 157 2.84 -0.42 6.91
C ASP A 157 3.80 0.01 5.78
N PRO A 158 3.65 -0.56 4.56
CA PRO A 158 4.39 -0.13 3.38
C PRO A 158 4.37 1.38 3.09
N ALA A 159 3.30 2.10 3.45
CA ALA A 159 3.15 3.52 3.16
C ALA A 159 4.29 4.35 3.75
N HIS A 160 4.72 4.06 4.98
CA HIS A 160 5.85 4.74 5.63
C HIS A 160 7.17 4.47 4.92
N ALA A 161 7.41 3.22 4.50
CA ALA A 161 8.63 2.86 3.77
C ALA A 161 8.70 3.57 2.41
N VAL A 162 7.57 3.67 1.71
CA VAL A 162 7.48 4.41 0.44
C VAL A 162 7.70 5.91 0.66
N ALA A 163 7.04 6.52 1.65
CA ALA A 163 7.20 7.94 1.95
C ALA A 163 8.66 8.30 2.30
N HIS A 164 9.33 7.45 3.09
CA HIS A 164 10.76 7.61 3.39
C HIS A 164 11.63 7.53 2.13
N GLU A 165 11.38 6.57 1.24
CA GLU A 165 12.10 6.45 -0.04
C GLU A 165 11.90 7.68 -0.93
N VAL A 166 10.68 8.23 -0.98
CA VAL A 166 10.37 9.46 -1.72
C VAL A 166 11.19 10.63 -1.17
N ALA A 167 11.22 10.81 0.15
CA ALA A 167 11.97 11.88 0.81
C ALA A 167 13.47 11.80 0.49
N LEU A 168 14.06 10.61 0.60
CA LEU A 168 15.46 10.36 0.28
C LEU A 168 15.81 10.73 -1.17
N ARG A 169 15.00 10.29 -2.15
CA ARG A 169 15.25 10.55 -3.57
C ARG A 169 15.11 12.02 -3.94
N ARG A 170 14.19 12.73 -3.28
CA ARG A 170 13.97 14.16 -3.50
C ARG A 170 14.95 15.04 -2.72
N LYS A 171 15.82 14.44 -1.88
CA LYS A 171 16.67 15.16 -0.91
C LYS A 171 15.86 16.13 -0.06
N VAL A 172 14.59 15.81 0.18
CA VAL A 172 13.72 16.57 1.06
C VAL A 172 14.04 16.08 2.47
N PRO A 173 14.49 16.95 3.39
CA PRO A 173 14.68 16.56 4.79
C PRO A 173 13.41 15.91 5.32
N HIS A 174 13.54 14.93 6.23
CA HIS A 174 12.41 14.48 7.05
C HIS A 174 11.77 15.74 7.66
N ARG A 175 10.56 16.10 7.24
CA ARG A 175 9.91 17.36 7.61
C ARG A 175 9.46 17.27 9.07
N ASP A 176 10.29 17.77 9.98
CA ASP A 176 9.83 18.34 11.23
C ASP A 176 9.57 19.83 10.97
N GLU A 177 8.31 20.23 11.14
CA GLU A 177 7.82 21.60 11.34
C GLU A 177 7.91 22.63 10.18
N ALA A 178 6.75 23.26 9.92
CA ALA A 178 6.57 24.59 9.31
C ALA A 178 7.29 24.91 7.98
N ASN A 179 6.70 24.48 6.87
CA ASN A 179 6.75 25.27 5.63
C ASN A 179 5.51 24.93 4.79
N GLU A 180 4.83 25.98 4.31
CA GLU A 180 3.51 25.99 3.63
C GLU A 180 3.07 24.61 3.12
N ALA A 181 1.98 24.09 3.68
CA ALA A 181 1.38 22.87 3.20
C ALA A 181 1.01 23.07 1.72
N GLY A 182 1.78 22.43 0.82
CA GLY A 182 1.44 22.43 -0.60
C GLY A 182 0.04 21.88 -0.81
N VAL A 183 -0.62 22.33 -1.88
CA VAL A 183 -1.95 21.86 -2.28
C VAL A 183 -1.88 20.44 -2.82
N THR A 184 -2.80 19.58 -2.36
CA THR A 184 -2.99 18.22 -2.86
C THR A 184 -4.16 18.17 -3.83
N ARG A 185 -3.90 17.70 -5.04
CA ARG A 185 -4.93 17.40 -6.04
C ARG A 185 -5.15 15.90 -6.12
N PHE A 186 -6.36 15.45 -5.78
CA PHE A 186 -6.78 14.07 -5.92
C PHE A 186 -7.47 13.86 -7.26
N LEU A 187 -7.05 12.86 -8.03
CA LEU A 187 -7.64 12.53 -9.32
C LEU A 187 -8.33 11.17 -9.25
N THR A 188 -9.61 11.10 -9.62
CA THR A 188 -10.37 9.85 -9.65
C THR A 188 -11.07 9.65 -10.99
N THR A 189 -11.11 8.42 -11.49
CA THR A 189 -11.93 8.06 -12.66
C THR A 189 -13.35 7.61 -12.28
N GLY A 190 -13.63 7.45 -10.99
CA GLY A 190 -14.96 7.19 -10.45
C GLY A 190 -15.71 8.48 -10.13
N ASP A 191 -16.74 8.36 -9.29
CA ASP A 191 -17.50 9.52 -8.79
C ASP A 191 -16.65 10.34 -7.80
N ALA A 192 -16.39 11.62 -8.12
CA ALA A 192 -15.57 12.49 -7.26
C ALA A 192 -16.17 12.70 -5.87
N ARG A 193 -17.50 12.78 -5.75
CA ARG A 193 -18.15 13.05 -4.47
C ARG A 193 -18.04 11.84 -3.53
N ALA A 194 -18.29 10.63 -4.04
CA ALA A 194 -18.10 9.39 -3.29
C ALA A 194 -16.64 9.21 -2.87
N PHE A 195 -15.69 9.55 -3.77
CA PHE A 195 -14.27 9.51 -3.45
C PHE A 195 -13.90 10.49 -2.32
N GLU A 196 -14.37 11.74 -2.39
CA GLU A 196 -14.16 12.75 -1.35
C GLU A 196 -14.78 12.35 0.01
N GLN A 197 -15.97 11.74 -0.01
CA GLN A 197 -16.61 11.21 1.19
C GLN A 197 -15.75 10.14 1.86
N ASN A 198 -15.19 9.21 1.07
CA ASN A 198 -14.30 8.17 1.59
C ASN A 198 -12.98 8.74 2.09
N LEU A 199 -12.39 9.71 1.39
CA LEU A 199 -11.20 10.42 1.88
C LEU A 199 -11.49 11.08 3.23
N THR A 200 -12.62 11.78 3.35
CA THR A 200 -13.00 12.47 4.58
C THR A 200 -13.22 11.49 5.73
N LEU A 201 -13.87 10.36 5.45
CA LEU A 201 -14.14 9.32 6.44
C LEU A 201 -12.86 8.69 6.98
N LEU A 202 -11.88 8.43 6.12
CA LEU A 202 -10.65 7.75 6.47
C LEU A 202 -9.59 8.73 6.99
N MET A 203 -9.32 9.81 6.25
CA MET A 203 -8.20 10.72 6.48
C MET A 203 -8.60 12.03 7.19
N GLY A 204 -9.89 12.26 7.43
CA GLY A 204 -10.40 13.55 7.91
C GLY A 204 -10.61 14.57 6.79
N PRO A 205 -11.14 15.77 7.10
CA PRO A 205 -11.49 16.76 6.11
C PRO A 205 -10.27 17.21 5.27
N LEU A 206 -10.51 17.51 4.00
CA LEU A 206 -9.51 18.07 3.11
C LEU A 206 -9.00 19.43 3.64
N ARG A 207 -7.73 19.72 3.39
CA ARG A 207 -7.13 21.00 3.79
C ARG A 207 -7.60 22.09 2.83
N GLU A 208 -7.52 23.34 3.29
CA GLU A 208 -7.79 24.49 2.42
C GLU A 208 -6.89 24.44 1.17
N GLY A 209 -7.51 24.54 0.00
CA GLY A 209 -6.85 24.45 -1.30
C GLY A 209 -6.74 23.04 -1.89
N ASP A 210 -6.87 21.99 -1.10
CA ASP A 210 -6.93 20.61 -1.63
C ASP A 210 -8.20 20.43 -2.48
N GLU A 211 -8.12 19.64 -3.55
CA GLU A 211 -9.26 19.43 -4.46
C GLU A 211 -9.38 17.98 -4.94
N VAL A 212 -10.62 17.54 -5.20
CA VAL A 212 -10.93 16.25 -5.84
C VAL A 212 -11.48 16.49 -7.23
N VAL A 213 -10.78 15.96 -8.23
CA VAL A 213 -11.13 16.14 -9.65
C VAL A 213 -11.48 14.79 -10.26
N GLN A 214 -12.70 14.69 -10.78
CA GLN A 214 -13.10 13.58 -11.62
C GLN A 214 -12.47 13.72 -13.00
N VAL A 215 -11.76 12.68 -13.45
CA VAL A 215 -11.11 12.61 -14.75
C VAL A 215 -11.68 11.46 -15.57
N ALA A 216 -11.71 11.59 -16.89
CA ALA A 216 -12.16 10.50 -17.75
C ALA A 216 -11.28 9.25 -17.54
N PRO A 217 -11.85 8.03 -17.57
CA PRO A 217 -11.06 6.81 -17.63
C PRO A 217 -10.03 6.86 -18.76
N VAL A 218 -8.91 6.17 -18.59
CA VAL A 218 -7.99 5.96 -19.71
C VAL A 218 -8.63 5.00 -20.69
N ASN A 219 -8.88 5.46 -21.92
CA ASN A 219 -9.37 4.59 -22.99
C ASN A 219 -8.20 3.73 -23.48
N LEU A 220 -8.38 2.41 -23.47
CA LEU A 220 -7.37 1.46 -23.93
C LEU A 220 -7.53 1.12 -25.41
#